data_AF-A0A383EP42-F1
#
_entry.id   AF-A0A383EP42-F1
#
_cell.length_a   1.000
_cell.length_b   1.000
_cell.length_c   1.000
_cell.angle_alpha   90.00
_cell.angle_beta   90.00
_cell.angle_gamma   90.00
#
_symmetry.space_group_name_H-M   'P 1'
#
loop_
_entity.id
_entity.type
_entity.pdbx_description
1 polymer ?
#
loop_
_entity_poly.entity_id
_entity_poly.type
_entity_poly.pdbx_seq_one_letter_code
_entity_poly.pdbx_strand_id
1 'polypeptide(L)' 'ITSSLSVSKEEGPHGMKNNPVIVAGGGFEHGKHIKFNGTDNRNNIYLPALQHLGCEIERFATSSGSAKL' A
#
# COMPACT_ATOMS: atom_id res chain seq x y z
N ILE A 1 21.22 -34.29 -6.09
CA ILE A 1 21.61 -32.87 -5.93
C ILE A 1 20.61 -32.00 -6.66
N THR A 2 19.45 -31.76 -6.05
CA THR A 2 18.43 -30.87 -6.61
C THR A 2 18.82 -29.46 -6.20
N SER A 3 19.48 -28.72 -7.09
CA SER A 3 19.77 -27.31 -6.86
C SER A 3 18.43 -26.58 -6.86
N SER A 4 17.93 -26.25 -5.68
CA SER A 4 16.85 -25.31 -5.48
C SER A 4 17.34 -23.95 -5.98
N LEU A 5 17.13 -23.69 -7.27
CA LEU A 5 17.22 -22.36 -7.86
C LEU A 5 16.24 -21.47 -7.10
N SER A 6 16.76 -20.69 -6.15
CA SER A 6 16.11 -19.49 -5.66
C SER A 6 16.08 -18.49 -6.83
N VAL A 7 15.11 -18.68 -7.72
CA VAL A 7 14.72 -17.65 -8.67
C VAL A 7 14.19 -16.49 -7.84
N SER A 8 15.05 -15.49 -7.65
CA SER A 8 14.62 -14.14 -7.34
C SER A 8 13.53 -13.80 -8.36
N LYS A 9 12.27 -13.69 -7.92
CA LYS A 9 11.17 -13.29 -8.79
C LYS A 9 11.44 -11.86 -9.25
N GLU A 10 12.18 -11.71 -10.35
CA GLU A 10 12.35 -10.43 -11.02
C GLU A 10 10.97 -9.96 -11.43
N GLU A 11 10.63 -8.74 -11.02
CA GLU A 11 9.39 -8.13 -11.47
C GLU A 11 9.55 -7.79 -12.94
N GLY A 12 8.60 -8.19 -13.78
CA GLY A 12 8.59 -7.77 -15.18
C GLY A 12 8.47 -6.24 -15.30
N PRO A 13 8.45 -5.71 -16.54
CA PRO A 13 8.37 -4.26 -16.79
C PRO A 13 7.19 -3.54 -16.11
N HIS A 14 6.16 -4.29 -15.72
CA HIS A 14 5.00 -3.83 -14.95
C HIS A 14 5.03 -4.31 -13.50
N GLY A 15 6.21 -4.26 -12.88
CA GLY A 15 6.37 -4.45 -11.44
C GLY A 15 5.49 -3.47 -10.67
N MET A 16 4.85 -3.96 -9.61
CA MET A 16 3.96 -3.16 -8.76
C MET A 16 4.51 -2.97 -7.35
N LYS A 17 5.69 -3.53 -7.05
CA LYS A 17 6.38 -3.30 -5.78
C LYS A 17 6.83 -1.85 -5.70
N ASN A 18 6.60 -1.25 -4.54
CA ASN A 18 7.07 0.09 -4.19
C ASN A 18 6.58 1.28 -5.07
N ASN A 19 5.36 1.21 -5.63
CA ASN A 19 4.76 2.31 -6.40
C ASN A 19 4.46 3.59 -5.59
N PRO A 20 5.09 4.76 -5.84
CA PRO A 20 4.89 6.00 -5.07
C PRO A 20 3.41 6.33 -4.84
N VAL A 21 3.05 6.72 -3.61
CA VAL A 21 1.69 7.10 -3.22
C VAL A 21 1.78 8.44 -2.49
N ILE A 22 0.90 9.37 -2.85
CA ILE A 22 0.74 10.67 -2.19
C ILE A 22 -0.73 10.81 -1.81
N VAL A 23 -1.00 11.26 -0.59
CA VAL A 23 -2.34 11.52 -0.09
C VAL A 23 -2.38 12.90 0.56
N ALA A 24 -3.47 13.62 0.36
CA ALA A 24 -3.72 14.93 0.94
C ALA A 24 -5.23 15.09 1.19
N GLY A 25 -5.59 15.93 2.17
CA GLY A 25 -6.98 16.18 2.55
C GLY A 25 -7.16 16.19 4.07
N GLY A 26 -8.36 16.56 4.51
CA GLY A 26 -8.74 16.52 5.92
C GLY A 26 -8.69 15.09 6.47
N GLY A 27 -8.28 14.95 7.73
CA GLY A 27 -8.17 13.65 8.42
C GLY A 27 -6.84 12.91 8.21
N PHE A 28 -5.97 13.38 7.31
CA PHE A 28 -4.62 12.84 7.15
C PHE A 28 -3.56 13.72 7.82
N GLU A 29 -2.58 13.10 8.46
CA GLU A 29 -1.41 13.80 9.00
C GLU A 29 -0.43 14.15 7.86
N HIS A 30 -0.36 15.43 7.50
CA HIS A 30 0.46 15.92 6.39
C HIS A 30 1.91 16.22 6.81
N GLY A 31 2.79 16.45 5.82
CA GLY A 31 4.17 16.90 6.05
C GLY A 31 5.16 15.78 6.42
N LYS A 32 4.78 14.52 6.18
CA LYS A 32 5.61 13.36 6.45
C LYS A 32 6.08 12.69 5.16
N HIS A 33 7.28 12.15 5.18
CA HIS A 33 7.75 11.19 4.19
C HIS A 33 7.91 9.82 4.86
N ILE A 34 7.12 8.85 4.42
CA ILE A 34 7.06 7.51 5.01
C ILE A 34 7.66 6.53 4.02
N LYS A 35 8.73 5.86 4.45
CA LYS A 35 9.41 4.84 3.65
C LYS A 35 8.91 3.47 4.07
N PHE A 36 8.26 2.78 3.14
CA PHE A 36 7.83 1.40 3.32
C PHE A 36 8.96 0.42 2.95
N ASN A 37 8.97 -0.75 3.58
CA ASN A 37 9.97 -1.80 3.39
C ASN A 37 9.64 -2.76 2.22
N GLY A 38 8.58 -2.47 1.45
CA GLY A 38 8.12 -3.27 0.31
C GLY A 38 7.22 -4.45 0.66
N THR A 39 6.92 -4.70 1.95
CA THR A 39 5.93 -5.71 2.36
C THR A 39 4.55 -5.12 2.62
N ASP A 40 4.45 -3.81 2.78
CA ASP A 40 3.19 -3.13 3.08
C ASP A 40 2.28 -2.99 1.85
N ASN A 41 0.98 -3.22 2.04
CA ASN A 41 -0.01 -2.97 1.00
C ASN A 41 -0.25 -1.46 0.86
N ARG A 42 0.36 -0.86 -0.16
CA ARG A 42 0.27 0.58 -0.45
C ARG A 42 -1.14 1.05 -0.80
N ASN A 43 -2.01 0.14 -1.23
CA ASN A 43 -3.41 0.44 -1.53
C ASN A 43 -4.23 0.67 -0.26
N ASN A 44 -3.72 0.37 0.94
CA ASN A 44 -4.42 0.63 2.20
C ASN A 44 -4.82 2.10 2.42
N ILE A 45 -4.32 3.04 1.61
CA ILE A 45 -4.77 4.44 1.58
C ILE A 45 -6.22 4.63 1.11
N TYR A 46 -6.78 3.70 0.34
CA TYR A 46 -8.13 3.90 -0.22
C TYR A 46 -9.23 3.72 0.82
N LEU A 47 -9.02 2.82 1.79
CA LEU A 47 -9.96 2.60 2.89
C LEU A 47 -10.18 3.88 3.74
N PRO A 48 -9.13 4.52 4.31
CA PRO A 48 -9.31 5.76 5.07
C PRO A 48 -9.79 6.92 4.19
N ALA A 49 -9.41 6.97 2.90
CA ALA A 49 -9.93 7.99 1.99
C ALA A 49 -11.46 7.91 1.84
N LEU A 50 -12.02 6.70 1.70
CA LEU A 50 -13.46 6.49 1.64
C LEU A 50 -14.15 6.74 2.99
N GLN A 51 -13.52 6.34 4.09
CA GLN A 51 -14.03 6.62 5.43
C GLN A 51 -14.08 8.14 5.73
N HIS A 52 -13.09 8.91 5.29
CA HIS A 52 -13.11 10.38 5.38
C HIS A 52 -14.22 11.02 4.53
N LEU A 53 -14.72 10.31 3.50
CA LEU A 53 -15.90 10.70 2.73
C LEU A 53 -17.23 10.26 3.37
N GLY A 54 -17.19 9.63 4.55
CA GLY A 54 -18.37 9.18 5.29
C GLY A 54 -18.83 7.76 4.97
N CYS A 55 -18.02 6.95 4.29
CA CYS A 55 -18.36 5.54 4.04
C CYS A 55 -18.10 4.67 5.28
N GLU A 56 -19.15 4.04 5.82
CA GLU A 56 -19.06 3.06 6.90
C GLU A 56 -18.65 1.68 6.35
N ILE A 57 -17.37 1.51 6.03
CA ILE A 57 -16.80 0.28 5.49
C ILE A 57 -15.55 -0.16 6.26
N GLU A 58 -15.34 -1.47 6.37
CA GLU A 58 -14.16 -2.05 7.05
C GLU A 58 -13.09 -2.56 6.07
N ARG A 59 -13.45 -2.68 4.79
CA ARG A 59 -12.56 -3.20 3.74
C ARG A 59 -12.90 -2.57 2.39
N PHE A 60 -11.89 -2.33 1.57
CA PHE A 60 -12.06 -1.89 0.18
C PHE A 60 -11.05 -2.58 -0.73
N ALA A 61 -11.52 -3.44 -1.64
CA ALA A 61 -10.67 -4.27 -2.51
C ALA A 61 -9.61 -5.07 -1.70
N THR A 62 -8.31 -4.79 -1.92
CA THR A 62 -7.21 -5.39 -1.15
C THR A 62 -6.88 -4.62 0.13
N SER A 63 -7.50 -3.46 0.34
CA SER A 63 -7.28 -2.59 1.50
C SER A 63 -8.07 -3.09 2.70
N SER A 64 -7.39 -3.35 3.81
CA SER A 64 -8.02 -3.98 4.98
C SER A 64 -7.53 -3.45 6.33
N GLY A 65 -6.93 -2.25 6.33
CA GLY A 65 -6.48 -1.62 7.56
C GLY A 65 -6.05 -0.18 7.30
N SER A 66 -5.80 0.58 8.36
CA SER A 66 -5.18 1.90 8.20
C SER A 66 -3.78 1.69 7.63
N ALA A 67 -3.50 2.32 6.50
CA ALA A 67 -2.11 2.54 6.13
C ALA A 67 -1.47 3.26 7.33
N LYS A 68 -0.31 2.78 7.80
CA LYS A 68 0.48 3.53 8.78
C LYS A 68 0.97 4.81 8.08
N LEU A 69 0.16 5.85 8.15
CA LEU A 69 0.40 7.22 7.68
C LEU A 69 0.99 8.06 8.83
#